data_AF-A0A969GW00-F1
#
_entry.id   AF-A0A969GW00-F1
#
_cell.length_a   1.000
_cell.length_b   1.000
_cell.length_c   1.000
_cell.angle_alpha   90.00
_cell.angle_beta   90.00
_cell.angle_gamma   90.00
#
_symmetry.space_group_name_H-M   'P 1'
#
loop_
_entity.id
_entity.type
_entity.pdbx_description
1 polymer ?
#
loop_
_entity_poly.entity_id
_entity_poly.type
_entity_poly.pdbx_seq_one_letter_code
_entity_poly.pdbx_strand_id
1 'polypeptide(L)' 'MNNPIITRVIEQMNDLPDDLQQQVLTFVLNLRQEHLQEFGNAWDVLESLTGTIEAPTDWSAEHGHYLYGTPKQLAN' A
#
# COMPACT_ATOMS: atom_id res chain seq x y z
N MET A 1 -1.69 9.33 -18.88
CA MET A 1 -3.16 9.52 -18.88
C MET A 1 -3.45 10.65 -17.90
N ASN A 2 -4.04 11.76 -18.34
CA ASN A 2 -4.42 12.86 -17.45
C ASN A 2 -5.66 12.44 -16.64
N ASN A 3 -5.58 12.52 -15.32
CA ASN A 3 -6.70 12.23 -14.43
C ASN A 3 -7.72 13.39 -14.55
N PRO A 4 -8.99 13.13 -14.94
CA PRO A 4 -9.99 14.18 -15.17
C PRO A 4 -10.27 15.02 -13.91
N ILE A 5 -10.06 14.46 -12.72
CA ILE A 5 -10.19 15.18 -11.46
C ILE A 5 -9.07 16.22 -11.31
N ILE A 6 -7.83 15.84 -11.61
CA ILE A 6 -6.67 16.75 -11.52
C ILE A 6 -6.84 17.92 -12.48
N THR A 7 -7.26 17.65 -13.71
CA THR A 7 -7.50 18.70 -14.72
C THR A 7 -8.54 19.71 -14.23
N ARG A 8 -9.66 19.23 -13.69
CA ARG A 8 -10.74 20.11 -13.20
C ARG A 8 -10.33 20.93 -11.98
N VAL A 9 -9.55 20.36 -11.07
CA VAL A 9 -9.04 21.08 -9.91
C VAL A 9 -8.08 22.21 -10.34
N ILE A 10 -7.21 21.95 -11.31
CA ILE A 10 -6.28 22.98 -11.84
C ILE A 10 -7.05 24.10 -12.51
N GLU A 11 -8.06 23.79 -13.33
CA GLU A 11 -8.91 24.79 -13.97
C GLU A 11 -9.60 25.68 -12.92
N GLN A 12 -10.20 25.08 -11.89
CA GLN A 12 -10.87 25.82 -10.82
C GLN A 12 -9.90 26.66 -9.97
N MET A 13 -8.68 26.19 -9.76
CA MET A 13 -7.66 26.95 -9.03
C MET A 13 -7.20 28.20 -9.79
N ASN A 14 -7.10 28.12 -11.12
CA ASN A 14 -6.66 29.26 -11.94
C ASN A 14 -7.64 30.44 -11.89
N ASP A 15 -8.91 30.20 -11.56
CA ASP A 15 -9.94 31.23 -11.42
C ASP A 15 -9.93 31.91 -10.03
N LEU A 16 -9.12 31.42 -9.09
CA LEU A 16 -9.04 31.95 -7.74
C LEU A 16 -8.01 33.09 -7.62
N PRO A 17 -8.24 34.07 -6.72
CA PRO A 17 -7.22 34.99 -6.25
C PRO A 17 -5.96 34.28 -5.71
N ASP A 18 -4.80 34.91 -5.88
CA ASP A 18 -3.49 34.32 -5.50
C ASP A 18 -3.45 33.85 -4.04
N ASP A 19 -4.04 34.60 -3.11
CA ASP A 19 -4.08 34.24 -1.69
C ASP A 19 -4.86 32.95 -1.43
N LEU A 20 -5.95 32.72 -2.19
CA LEU A 20 -6.72 31.49 -2.12
C LEU A 20 -5.98 30.34 -2.82
N GLN A 21 -5.27 30.60 -3.91
CA GLN A 21 -4.42 29.58 -4.55
C GLN A 21 -3.33 29.08 -3.59
N GLN A 22 -2.67 29.98 -2.86
CA GLN A 22 -1.67 29.62 -1.86
C GLN A 22 -2.26 28.83 -0.68
N GLN A 23 -3.48 29.17 -0.25
CA GLN A 23 -4.18 28.40 0.78
C GLN A 23 -4.49 26.97 0.33
N VAL A 24 -4.99 26.80 -0.90
CA VAL A 24 -5.26 25.46 -1.46
C VAL A 24 -3.97 24.65 -1.60
N LEU A 25 -2.88 25.25 -2.08
CA LEU A 25 -1.58 24.58 -2.16
C LEU A 25 -1.11 24.11 -0.77
N THR A 26 -1.17 25.00 0.23
CA THR A 26 -0.78 24.69 1.61
C THR A 26 -1.61 23.53 2.17
N PHE A 27 -2.92 23.57 1.96
CA PHE A 27 -3.82 22.50 2.37
C PHE A 27 -3.48 21.15 1.73
N VAL A 28 -3.25 21.11 0.41
CA VAL A 28 -2.87 19.88 -0.31
C VAL A 28 -1.52 19.34 0.17
N LEU A 29 -0.55 20.21 0.45
CA LEU A 29 0.75 19.80 1.00
C LEU A 29 0.62 19.21 2.40
N ASN A 30 -0.20 19.82 3.27
CA ASN A 30 -0.46 19.30 4.61
C ASN A 30 -1.16 17.94 4.56
N LEU A 31 -2.21 17.79 3.76
CA LEU A 31 -2.89 16.51 3.56
C LEU A 31 -1.93 15.44 3.06
N ARG A 32 -1.07 15.77 2.08
CA ARG A 32 -0.06 14.83 1.59
C ARG A 32 0.87 14.40 2.73
N GLN A 33 1.33 15.35 3.54
CA GLN A 33 2.25 15.06 4.65
C GLN A 33 1.59 14.17 5.71
N GLU A 34 0.31 14.39 6.02
CA GLU A 34 -0.48 13.56 6.94
C GLU A 34 -0.68 12.14 6.38
N HIS A 35 -1.07 12.01 5.12
CA HIS A 35 -1.35 10.70 4.50
C HIS A 35 -0.09 9.89 4.16
N LEU A 36 1.08 10.51 4.00
CA LEU A 36 2.35 9.79 3.86
C LEU A 36 2.77 9.06 5.14
N GLN A 37 2.14 9.36 6.29
CA GLN A 37 2.41 8.66 7.55
C GLN A 37 1.49 7.46 7.81
N GLU A 38 0.40 7.28 7.07
CA GLU A 38 -0.59 6.22 7.35
C GLU A 38 -0.38 4.92 6.57
N PHE A 39 0.31 4.96 5.43
CA PHE A 39 0.59 3.75 4.67
C PHE A 39 2.06 3.38 4.83
N GLY A 40 2.30 2.44 5.74
CA GLY A 40 3.55 1.70 5.74
C GLY A 40 3.87 1.22 4.31
N ASN A 41 5.15 1.27 3.95
CA ASN A 41 5.59 0.84 2.63
C ASN A 41 5.25 -0.66 2.44
N ALA A 42 5.40 -1.18 1.21
CA ALA A 42 5.04 -2.56 0.92
C ALA A 42 5.70 -3.59 1.88
N TRP A 43 6.89 -3.30 2.40
CA TRP A 43 7.57 -4.12 3.40
C TRP A 43 6.92 -4.07 4.78
N ASP A 44 6.38 -2.93 5.20
CA ASP A 44 5.68 -2.80 6.49
C ASP A 44 4.37 -3.60 6.47
N VAL A 45 3.70 -3.66 5.32
CA VAL A 45 2.53 -4.53 5.12
C VAL A 45 2.93 -6.00 5.21
N LEU A 46 4.00 -6.40 4.50
CA LEU A 46 4.50 -7.78 4.55
C LEU A 46 4.94 -8.16 5.97
N GLU A 47 5.59 -7.27 6.70
CA GLU A 47 5.97 -7.44 8.10
C GLU A 47 4.73 -7.63 8.97
N SER A 48 3.69 -6.82 8.80
CA SER A 48 2.44 -6.93 9.56
C SER A 48 1.71 -8.27 9.34
N LEU A 49 1.91 -8.89 8.17
CA LEU A 49 1.31 -10.17 7.80
C LEU A 49 2.22 -11.37 8.10
N THR A 50 3.52 -11.15 8.32
CA THR A 50 4.47 -12.22 8.62
C THR A 50 4.20 -12.79 10.01
N GLY A 51 4.13 -14.12 10.12
CA GLY A 51 3.83 -14.79 11.39
C GLY A 51 2.36 -14.73 11.82
N THR A 52 1.46 -14.17 11.00
CA THR A 52 0.00 -14.20 11.24
C THR A 52 -0.65 -15.50 10.76
N ILE A 53 0.00 -16.23 9.85
CA ILE A 53 -0.46 -17.52 9.36
C ILE A 53 0.19 -18.62 10.21
N GLU A 54 -0.61 -19.36 10.96
CA GLU A 54 -0.14 -20.56 11.63
C GLU A 54 0.29 -21.60 10.58
N ALA A 55 1.58 -21.87 10.58
CA ALA A 55 2.25 -22.76 9.65
C ALA A 55 2.53 -24.11 10.32
N PRO A 56 2.26 -25.25 9.65
CA PRO A 56 2.78 -26.54 10.11
C PRO A 56 4.31 -26.49 10.25
N THR A 57 4.85 -27.10 11.30
CA THR A 57 6.30 -27.10 11.62
C THR A 57 7.17 -27.64 10.49
N ASP A 58 6.58 -28.45 9.62
CA ASP A 58 7.24 -29.09 8.48
C ASP A 58 7.01 -28.37 7.15
N TRP A 59 6.39 -27.19 7.11
CA TRP A 59 6.06 -26.51 5.85
C TRP A 59 7.29 -26.34 4.95
N SER A 60 8.42 -25.88 5.49
CA SER A 60 9.65 -25.72 4.71
C SER A 60 10.21 -27.05 4.20
N ALA A 61 10.06 -28.13 4.95
CA ALA A 61 10.51 -29.48 4.59
C ALA A 61 9.56 -30.16 3.59
N GLU A 62 8.26 -29.88 3.68
CA GLU A 62 7.17 -30.48 2.91
C GLU A 62 6.60 -29.51 1.87
N HIS A 63 7.44 -28.64 1.33
CA HIS A 63 7.02 -27.61 0.37
C HIS A 63 6.27 -28.20 -0.84
N GLY A 64 6.68 -29.40 -1.29
CA GLY A 64 5.99 -30.12 -2.37
C GLY A 64 4.55 -30.52 -2.01
N HIS A 65 4.33 -30.95 -0.77
CA HIS A 65 3.01 -31.30 -0.27
C HIS A 65 2.09 -30.09 -0.20
N TYR A 66 2.57 -28.99 0.38
CA TYR A 66 1.74 -27.80 0.60
C TYR A 66 1.55 -26.94 -0.66
N LEU A 67 2.52 -26.88 -1.58
CA LEU A 67 2.38 -26.09 -2.82
C LEU A 67 1.77 -26.87 -3.99
N TYR A 68 2.05 -28.16 -4.10
CA TYR A 68 1.72 -28.95 -5.28
C TYR A 68 0.86 -30.17 -4.98
N GLY A 69 0.51 -30.42 -3.71
CA GLY A 69 -0.33 -31.55 -3.31
C GLY A 69 0.37 -32.91 -3.43
N THR A 70 1.70 -32.96 -3.48
CA THR A 70 2.42 -34.24 -3.49
C THR A 70 2.21 -34.99 -2.16
N PRO A 71 2.32 -36.33 -2.13
CA PRO A 71 2.33 -37.06 -0.87
C PRO A 71 3.41 -36.52 0.09
N LYS A 72 3.08 -36.44 1.38
CA LYS A 72 3.99 -36.02 2.44
C LYS A 72 5.14 -37.01 2.59
N GLN A 73 6.36 -36.54 2.79
CA GLN A 73 7.48 -37.44 3.00
C GLN A 73 7.32 -38.12 4.36
N LEU A 74 7.34 -39.45 4.37
CA LEU A 74 7.30 -40.21 5.61
C LEU A 74 8.69 -40.14 6.25
N ALA A 75 8.75 -39.70 7.51
CA ALA A 75 9.99 -39.70 8.27
C ALA A 75 10.50 -41.15 8.40
N ASN A 76 11.68 -41.43 7.82
CA ASN A 76 12.42 -42.68 7.98
C ASN A 76 13.18 -42.71 9.31
#